data_AF-A0A7S3AI56-F1
#
_entry.id   AF-A0A7S3AI56-F1
#
_cell.length_a   1.000
_cell.length_b   1.000
_cell.length_c   1.000
_cell.angle_alpha   90.00
_cell.angle_beta   90.00
_cell.angle_gamma   90.00
#
_symmetry.space_group_name_H-M   'P 1'
#
loop_
_entity.id
_entity.type
_entity.pdbx_description
1 polymer ?
#
loop_
_entity_poly.entity_id
_entity_poly.type
_entity_poly.pdbx_seq_one_letter_code
_entity_poly.pdbx_strand_id
1 'polypeptide(L)'
;VPFHITGIRLVAQVHPADYTGSLHTPDLAIEKIWYTGAYGVRLNMLGRRFGSCLLARGDRYPFQGDGHVTMAAAIAAFSSPRIFELLHRELNGTDSTNECDLGCGEAYGAYPLHWVASVCEYFWASGDAVGFLAAAKSAESILTEQTTALLGASPPRIGFIGWDDRVGNGGDNLGIGDNAEGRFVWRALLLRSTAELSRALTHAGEASRGQALSTRARWMRVKLRGEE
;
A
#
# COMPACT_ATOMS: atom_id res chain seq x y z
N VAL A 1 44.46 -23.47 -26.13
CA VAL A 1 43.09 -23.34 -26.69
C VAL A 1 42.40 -22.21 -25.95
N PRO A 2 41.79 -21.21 -26.60
CA PRO A 2 41.06 -20.17 -25.87
C PRO A 2 39.83 -20.80 -25.19
N PHE A 3 39.55 -20.42 -23.95
CA PHE A 3 38.36 -20.92 -23.26
C PHE A 3 37.09 -20.32 -23.88
N HIS A 4 35.99 -21.07 -23.87
CA HIS A 4 34.67 -20.61 -24.30
C HIS A 4 33.68 -20.87 -23.17
N ILE A 5 32.93 -19.84 -22.77
CA ILE A 5 31.84 -20.02 -21.81
C ILE A 5 30.62 -20.52 -22.58
N THR A 6 30.30 -21.80 -22.40
CA THR A 6 29.09 -22.42 -22.94
C THR A 6 28.12 -22.70 -21.79
N GLY A 7 26.83 -22.41 -21.97
CA GLY A 7 25.81 -22.70 -20.95
C GLY A 7 25.42 -21.52 -20.04
N ILE A 8 25.66 -20.28 -20.46
CA ILE A 8 25.11 -19.11 -19.77
C ILE A 8 23.59 -19.15 -19.90
N ARG A 9 22.89 -19.13 -18.76
CA ARG A 9 21.43 -19.02 -18.68
C ARG A 9 21.03 -18.01 -17.61
N LEU A 10 19.99 -17.23 -17.90
CA LEU A 10 19.29 -16.43 -16.90
C LEU A 10 18.19 -17.30 -16.28
N VAL A 11 18.18 -17.42 -14.96
CA VAL A 11 17.10 -18.10 -14.23
C VAL A 11 16.38 -17.02 -13.41
N ALA A 12 15.15 -16.69 -13.82
CA ALA A 12 14.32 -15.76 -13.07
C ALA A 12 13.82 -16.44 -11.79
N GLN A 13 14.16 -15.88 -10.63
CA GLN A 13 13.69 -16.33 -9.32
C GLN A 13 12.63 -15.37 -8.81
N VAL A 14 11.37 -15.69 -9.07
CA VAL A 14 10.20 -14.92 -8.63
C VAL A 14 9.22 -15.85 -7.92
N HIS A 15 8.35 -15.28 -7.08
CA HIS A 15 7.22 -16.01 -6.54
C HIS A 15 6.40 -16.62 -7.69
N PRO A 16 6.00 -17.89 -7.62
CA PRO A 16 5.15 -18.48 -8.65
C PRO A 16 3.82 -17.71 -8.73
N ALA A 17 3.52 -17.17 -9.91
CA ALA A 17 2.33 -16.34 -10.15
C ALA A 17 1.88 -16.54 -11.59
N ASP A 18 0.63 -16.99 -11.76
CA ASP A 18 -0.02 -17.14 -13.06
C ASP A 18 -0.79 -15.86 -13.38
N TYR A 19 -0.72 -15.42 -14.64
CA TYR A 19 -1.51 -14.29 -15.11
C TYR A 19 -2.99 -14.68 -15.14
N THR A 20 -3.78 -14.13 -14.21
CA THR A 20 -5.24 -14.32 -14.17
C THR A 20 -5.99 -13.11 -14.70
N GLY A 21 -5.34 -11.94 -14.72
CA GLY A 21 -5.80 -10.75 -15.43
C GLY A 21 -5.17 -10.63 -16.81
N SER A 22 -5.85 -9.96 -17.72
CA SER A 22 -5.32 -9.56 -19.02
C SER A 22 -6.02 -8.30 -19.52
N LEU A 23 -5.39 -7.60 -20.47
CA LEU A 23 -5.99 -6.47 -21.18
C LEU A 23 -5.66 -6.62 -22.67
N HIS A 24 -6.69 -6.54 -23.51
CA HIS A 24 -6.55 -6.48 -24.96
C HIS A 24 -7.26 -5.26 -25.50
N THR A 25 -6.55 -4.46 -26.30
CA THR A 25 -7.09 -3.22 -26.85
C THR A 25 -6.43 -2.91 -28.20
N PRO A 26 -7.14 -2.24 -29.14
CA PRO A 26 -6.54 -1.77 -30.39
C PRO A 26 -5.35 -0.82 -30.17
N ASP A 27 -5.29 -0.14 -29.01
CA ASP A 27 -4.17 0.71 -28.64
C ASP A 27 -3.02 -0.13 -28.04
N LEU A 28 -2.06 -0.49 -28.89
CA LEU A 28 -0.91 -1.28 -28.49
C LEU A 28 -0.02 -0.60 -27.44
N ALA A 29 -0.08 0.72 -27.27
CA ALA A 29 0.67 1.40 -26.22
C ALA A 29 0.06 1.11 -24.85
N ILE A 30 -1.27 1.17 -24.74
CA ILE A 30 -2.00 0.82 -23.52
C ILE A 30 -1.80 -0.65 -23.16
N GLU A 31 -1.89 -1.55 -24.15
CA GLU A 31 -1.64 -2.97 -23.92
C GLU A 31 -0.21 -3.22 -23.40
N LYS A 32 0.80 -2.56 -23.99
CA LYS A 32 2.19 -2.64 -23.51
C LYS A 32 2.35 -2.12 -22.09
N ILE A 33 1.66 -1.03 -21.72
CA ILE A 33 1.70 -0.49 -20.35
C ILE A 33 1.20 -1.54 -19.36
N TRP A 34 0.09 -2.23 -19.67
CA TRP A 34 -0.46 -3.29 -18.82
C TRP A 34 0.57 -4.41 -18.59
N TYR A 35 1.11 -4.99 -19.68
CA TYR A 35 2.02 -6.14 -19.58
C TYR A 35 3.37 -5.76 -18.96
N THR A 36 3.83 -4.53 -19.17
CA THR A 36 5.04 -4.01 -18.54
C THR A 36 4.83 -3.82 -17.03
N GLY A 37 3.71 -3.22 -16.63
CA GLY A 37 3.37 -3.03 -15.21
C GLY A 37 3.22 -4.36 -14.47
N ALA A 38 2.48 -5.31 -15.05
CA ALA A 38 2.29 -6.63 -14.47
C ALA A 38 3.61 -7.41 -14.36
N TYR A 39 4.46 -7.35 -15.38
CA TYR A 39 5.79 -7.96 -15.33
C TYR A 39 6.68 -7.30 -14.26
N GLY A 40 6.66 -5.98 -14.14
CA GLY A 40 7.39 -5.24 -13.11
C GLY A 40 7.00 -5.66 -11.70
N VAL A 41 5.70 -5.83 -11.43
CA VAL A 41 5.21 -6.34 -10.15
C VAL A 41 5.66 -7.77 -9.91
N ARG A 42 5.59 -8.64 -10.93
CA ARG A 42 6.04 -10.02 -10.83
C ARG A 42 7.51 -10.14 -10.45
N LEU A 43 8.38 -9.24 -10.92
CA LEU A 43 9.79 -9.18 -10.53
C LEU A 43 9.99 -8.81 -9.06
N ASN A 44 9.01 -8.12 -8.45
CA ASN A 44 9.02 -7.73 -7.05
C ASN A 44 8.34 -8.75 -6.12
N MET A 45 7.71 -9.80 -6.66
CA MET A 45 7.19 -10.89 -5.84
C MET A 45 8.34 -11.83 -5.46
N LEU A 46 8.83 -11.71 -4.22
CA LEU A 46 9.90 -12.54 -3.69
C LEU A 46 9.33 -13.81 -3.04
N GLY A 47 10.20 -14.67 -2.51
CA GLY A 47 9.77 -15.97 -1.96
C GLY A 47 8.65 -15.88 -0.92
N ARG A 48 8.66 -14.84 -0.06
CA ARG A 48 7.70 -14.71 1.05
C ARG A 48 7.12 -13.30 1.25
N ARG A 49 7.47 -12.34 0.40
CA ARG A 49 7.11 -10.92 0.55
C ARG A 49 7.16 -10.20 -0.80
N PHE A 50 6.62 -8.99 -0.85
CA PHE A 50 6.90 -8.06 -1.93
C PHE A 50 8.20 -7.30 -1.64
N GLY A 51 8.93 -6.95 -2.69
CA GLY A 51 10.10 -6.07 -2.62
C GLY A 51 9.79 -4.71 -3.21
N SER A 52 10.56 -3.70 -2.82
CA SER A 52 10.70 -2.47 -3.58
C SER A 52 11.75 -2.65 -4.70
N CYS A 53 11.45 -2.11 -5.87
CA CYS A 53 12.35 -2.13 -7.02
C CYS A 53 13.37 -0.99 -6.89
N LEU A 54 14.39 -1.20 -6.07
CA LEU A 54 15.64 -0.47 -6.18
C LEU A 54 16.72 -1.47 -6.62
N LEU A 55 16.52 -1.99 -7.85
CA LEU A 55 17.30 -3.07 -8.47
C LEU A 55 18.83 -2.88 -8.39
N ALA A 56 19.31 -1.64 -8.28
CA ALA A 56 20.73 -1.30 -8.23
C ALA A 56 21.32 -1.12 -6.81
N ARG A 57 20.50 -1.12 -5.74
CA ARG A 57 20.95 -0.81 -4.36
C ARG A 57 20.93 -2.03 -3.42
N GLY A 58 20.41 -3.17 -3.87
CA GLY A 58 20.41 -4.45 -3.11
C GLY A 58 19.37 -4.53 -1.99
N ASP A 59 18.58 -3.48 -1.83
CA ASP A 59 17.55 -3.29 -0.83
C ASP A 59 16.21 -3.85 -1.32
N ARG A 60 16.07 -5.17 -1.27
CA ARG A 60 14.79 -5.85 -1.48
C ARG A 60 13.91 -5.78 -0.21
N TYR A 61 13.60 -4.56 0.21
CA TYR A 61 12.82 -4.26 1.42
C TYR A 61 11.35 -3.99 1.11
N PRO A 62 10.42 -4.45 1.96
CA PRO A 62 8.99 -4.20 1.83
C PRO A 62 8.62 -2.83 2.42
N PHE A 63 8.80 -1.77 1.64
CA PHE A 63 8.34 -0.44 2.04
C PHE A 63 6.80 -0.36 1.92
N GLN A 64 6.11 0.06 2.98
CA GLN A 64 4.65 0.09 3.02
C GLN A 64 4.01 0.89 1.87
N GLY A 65 4.58 2.06 1.52
CA GLY A 65 4.08 2.90 0.44
C GLY A 65 4.13 2.21 -0.93
N ASP A 66 5.32 1.73 -1.31
CA ASP A 66 5.55 0.97 -2.55
C ASP A 66 4.72 -0.33 -2.57
N GLY A 67 4.62 -0.98 -1.40
CA GLY A 67 3.85 -2.19 -1.18
C GLY A 67 2.38 -2.00 -1.56
N HIS A 68 1.76 -0.87 -1.21
CA HIS A 68 0.36 -0.63 -1.54
C HIS A 68 0.05 -0.71 -3.03
N VAL A 69 0.77 0.05 -3.86
CA VAL A 69 0.55 0.03 -5.32
C VAL A 69 0.99 -1.27 -5.97
N THR A 70 2.03 -1.91 -5.43
CA THR A 70 2.52 -3.21 -5.92
C THR A 70 1.51 -4.31 -5.66
N MET A 71 0.91 -4.33 -4.45
CA MET A 71 -0.14 -5.27 -4.08
C MET A 71 -1.41 -5.06 -4.91
N ALA A 72 -1.84 -3.81 -5.11
CA ALA A 72 -3.02 -3.50 -5.92
C ALA A 72 -2.86 -4.01 -7.38
N ALA A 73 -1.68 -3.76 -7.97
CA ALA A 73 -1.37 -4.26 -9.31
C ALA A 73 -1.21 -5.80 -9.34
N ALA A 74 -0.72 -6.41 -8.25
CA ALA A 74 -0.65 -7.87 -8.12
C ALA A 74 -2.04 -8.50 -8.10
N ILE A 75 -2.99 -7.91 -7.39
CA ILE A 75 -4.40 -8.31 -7.39
C ILE A 75 -4.94 -8.23 -8.81
N ALA A 76 -4.75 -7.12 -9.51
CA ALA A 76 -5.28 -6.95 -10.86
C ALA A 76 -4.73 -7.97 -11.88
N ALA A 77 -3.44 -8.31 -11.82
CA ALA A 77 -2.80 -9.17 -12.82
C ALA A 77 -2.73 -10.66 -12.45
N PHE A 78 -2.74 -11.01 -11.16
CA PHE A 78 -2.40 -12.35 -10.68
C PHE A 78 -3.33 -12.89 -9.57
N SER A 79 -4.52 -12.30 -9.38
CA SER A 79 -5.54 -12.74 -8.40
C SER A 79 -5.71 -14.27 -8.37
N SER A 80 -5.19 -14.88 -7.31
CA SER A 80 -5.21 -16.33 -7.08
C SER A 80 -4.97 -16.60 -5.59
N PRO A 81 -5.36 -17.77 -5.05
CA PRO A 81 -5.16 -18.09 -3.65
C PRO A 81 -3.71 -17.91 -3.19
N ARG A 82 -2.74 -18.30 -4.03
CA ARG A 82 -1.31 -18.14 -3.75
C ARG A 82 -0.89 -16.67 -3.62
N ILE A 83 -1.44 -15.78 -4.45
CA ILE A 83 -1.18 -14.35 -4.35
C ILE A 83 -1.86 -13.75 -3.12
N PHE A 84 -3.06 -14.20 -2.76
CA PHE A 84 -3.72 -13.77 -1.53
C PHE A 84 -2.93 -14.20 -0.29
N GLU A 85 -2.35 -15.41 -0.27
CA GLU A 85 -1.43 -15.82 0.80
C GLU A 85 -0.19 -14.93 0.89
N LEU A 86 0.37 -14.50 -0.26
CA LEU A 86 1.51 -13.58 -0.30
C LEU A 86 1.12 -12.20 0.24
N LEU A 87 -0.03 -11.66 -0.14
CA LEU A 87 -0.58 -10.40 0.38
C LEU A 87 -0.78 -10.47 1.90
N HIS A 88 -1.39 -11.54 2.41
CA HIS A 88 -1.61 -11.71 3.84
C HIS A 88 -0.29 -11.73 4.63
N ARG A 89 0.72 -12.43 4.12
CA ARG A 89 2.06 -12.45 4.72
C ARG A 89 2.74 -11.08 4.67
N GLU A 90 2.60 -10.37 3.56
CA GLU A 90 3.12 -9.01 3.41
C GLU A 90 2.49 -8.07 4.45
N LEU A 91 1.16 -8.06 4.56
CA LEU A 91 0.44 -7.21 5.51
C LEU A 91 0.86 -7.49 6.95
N ASN A 92 0.93 -8.76 7.34
CA ASN A 92 1.40 -9.15 8.68
C ASN A 92 2.85 -8.77 8.93
N GLY A 93 3.71 -8.95 7.92
CA GLY A 93 5.13 -8.63 8.00
C GLY A 93 5.43 -7.14 7.93
N THR A 94 4.46 -6.32 7.52
CA THR A 94 4.59 -4.86 7.36
C THR A 94 3.73 -4.05 8.31
N ASP A 95 3.06 -4.66 9.28
CA ASP A 95 2.26 -3.96 10.27
C ASP A 95 3.13 -3.10 11.21
N SER A 96 3.06 -1.77 11.03
CA SER A 96 3.85 -0.81 11.78
C SER A 96 3.47 -0.70 13.27
N THR A 97 2.36 -1.31 13.69
CA THR A 97 2.01 -1.38 15.12
C THR A 97 2.82 -2.44 15.88
N ASN A 98 3.46 -3.38 15.16
CA ASN A 98 4.29 -4.42 15.76
C ASN A 98 5.78 -4.03 15.75
N GLU A 99 6.30 -3.47 14.65
CA GLU A 99 7.67 -2.97 14.53
C GLU A 99 7.75 -1.79 13.53
N CYS A 100 8.55 -0.75 13.86
CA CYS A 100 8.60 0.53 13.13
C CYS A 100 9.71 0.61 12.04
N ASP A 101 10.30 -0.52 11.66
CA ASP A 101 11.51 -0.57 10.80
C ASP A 101 11.25 -0.52 9.28
N LEU A 102 9.99 -0.35 8.85
CA LEU A 102 9.57 -0.54 7.45
C LEU A 102 9.20 0.77 6.74
N GLY A 103 10.00 1.80 6.98
CA GLY A 103 9.80 3.14 6.41
C GLY A 103 8.71 3.93 7.13
N CYS A 104 8.63 3.78 8.45
CA CYS A 104 7.62 4.41 9.31
C CYS A 104 8.15 5.65 10.06
N GLY A 105 9.35 6.13 9.71
CA GLY A 105 9.94 7.32 10.32
C GLY A 105 9.08 8.57 10.12
N GLU A 106 9.32 9.62 10.91
CA GLU A 106 8.47 10.82 10.99
C GLU A 106 8.15 11.47 9.63
N ALA A 107 8.97 11.27 8.60
CA ALA A 107 8.75 11.82 7.26
C ALA A 107 7.69 11.05 6.42
N TYR A 108 7.31 9.82 6.80
CA TYR A 108 6.47 8.91 6.02
C TYR A 108 5.03 8.80 6.57
N GLY A 109 4.46 9.88 7.11
CA GLY A 109 3.15 9.85 7.77
C GLY A 109 1.97 9.33 6.94
N ALA A 110 2.11 9.22 5.62
CA ALA A 110 1.10 8.62 4.73
C ALA A 110 1.18 7.09 4.61
N TYR A 111 2.33 6.47 4.89
CA TYR A 111 2.56 5.03 4.69
C TYR A 111 1.65 4.14 5.54
N PRO A 112 1.42 4.43 6.83
CA PRO A 112 0.44 3.67 7.62
C PRO A 112 -0.97 3.72 7.02
N LEU A 113 -1.36 4.82 6.37
CA LEU A 113 -2.68 4.94 5.72
C LEU A 113 -2.77 4.12 4.42
N HIS A 114 -1.66 4.00 3.68
CA HIS A 114 -1.54 3.10 2.54
C HIS A 114 -1.63 1.64 2.98
N TRP A 115 -0.99 1.28 4.09
CA TRP A 115 -1.11 -0.05 4.69
C TRP A 115 -2.57 -0.37 5.05
N VAL A 116 -3.28 0.56 5.71
CA VAL A 116 -4.73 0.39 6.00
C VAL A 116 -5.54 0.19 4.72
N ALA A 117 -5.26 0.95 3.66
CA ALA A 117 -5.93 0.79 2.38
C ALA A 117 -5.68 -0.61 1.79
N SER A 118 -4.45 -1.13 1.87
CA SER A 118 -4.11 -2.48 1.43
C SER A 118 -4.77 -3.58 2.26
N VAL A 119 -4.98 -3.39 3.57
CA VAL A 119 -5.78 -4.32 4.39
C VAL A 119 -7.21 -4.42 3.85
N CYS A 120 -7.83 -3.29 3.50
CA CYS A 120 -9.16 -3.28 2.90
C CYS A 120 -9.17 -3.93 1.50
N GLU A 121 -8.20 -3.63 0.64
CA GLU A 121 -8.10 -4.24 -0.69
C GLU A 121 -7.89 -5.76 -0.63
N TYR A 122 -7.06 -6.23 0.31
CA TYR A 122 -6.89 -7.66 0.57
C TYR A 122 -8.24 -8.32 0.89
N PHE A 123 -9.03 -7.72 1.78
CA PHE A 123 -10.34 -8.25 2.15
C PHE A 123 -11.28 -8.32 0.94
N TRP A 124 -11.40 -7.23 0.20
CA TRP A 124 -12.30 -7.18 -0.96
C TRP A 124 -11.88 -8.11 -2.08
N ALA A 125 -10.58 -8.33 -2.28
CA ALA A 125 -10.07 -9.20 -3.34
C ALA A 125 -10.13 -10.70 -2.97
N SER A 126 -9.82 -11.04 -1.71
CA SER A 126 -9.71 -12.43 -1.26
C SER A 126 -10.99 -12.99 -0.65
N GLY A 127 -11.84 -12.13 -0.08
CA GLY A 127 -12.97 -12.54 0.76
C GLY A 127 -12.55 -13.11 2.13
N ASP A 128 -11.27 -13.09 2.50
CA ASP A 128 -10.79 -13.62 3.77
C ASP A 128 -11.12 -12.68 4.95
N ALA A 129 -12.33 -12.88 5.49
CA ALA A 129 -12.78 -12.14 6.66
C ALA A 129 -11.92 -12.41 7.91
N VAL A 130 -11.37 -13.61 8.08
CA VAL A 130 -10.60 -13.98 9.28
C VAL A 130 -9.26 -13.25 9.28
N GLY A 131 -8.51 -13.33 8.18
CA GLY A 131 -7.24 -12.62 8.03
C GLY A 131 -7.42 -11.10 8.04
N PHE A 132 -8.48 -10.59 7.43
CA PHE A 132 -8.84 -9.17 7.51
C PHE A 132 -9.09 -8.72 8.95
N LEU A 133 -9.92 -9.44 9.71
CA LEU A 133 -10.27 -9.05 11.08
C LEU A 133 -9.09 -9.09 12.04
N ALA A 134 -8.10 -9.95 11.78
CA ALA A 134 -6.83 -9.95 12.51
C ALA A 134 -6.05 -8.64 12.29
N ALA A 135 -5.92 -8.18 11.04
CA ALA A 135 -5.24 -6.94 10.69
C ALA A 135 -6.05 -5.66 11.00
N ALA A 136 -7.38 -5.77 11.06
CA ALA A 136 -8.27 -4.63 11.26
C ALA A 136 -8.05 -3.93 12.61
N LYS A 137 -7.58 -4.65 13.65
CA LYS A 137 -7.25 -4.06 14.95
C LYS A 137 -6.10 -3.06 14.84
N SER A 138 -5.03 -3.44 14.16
CA SER A 138 -3.89 -2.55 13.88
C SER A 138 -4.34 -1.37 13.00
N ALA A 139 -5.19 -1.63 12.01
CA ALA A 139 -5.75 -0.59 11.16
C ALA A 139 -6.58 0.44 11.96
N GLU A 140 -7.43 0.00 12.89
CA GLU A 140 -8.18 0.89 13.78
C GLU A 140 -7.27 1.72 14.70
N SER A 141 -6.18 1.12 15.18
CA SER A 141 -5.16 1.81 15.99
C SER A 141 -4.50 2.94 15.19
N ILE A 142 -3.99 2.61 13.98
CA ILE A 142 -3.39 3.57 13.05
C ILE A 142 -4.36 4.72 12.78
N LEU A 143 -5.61 4.44 12.42
CA LEU A 143 -6.58 5.49 12.12
C LEU A 143 -6.91 6.34 13.35
N THR A 144 -6.88 5.78 14.55
CA THR A 144 -7.11 6.52 15.80
C THR A 144 -5.96 7.48 16.10
N GLU A 145 -4.72 7.03 15.95
CA GLU A 145 -3.53 7.88 16.08
C GLU A 145 -3.55 9.02 15.06
N GLN A 146 -3.79 8.71 13.78
CA GLN A 146 -3.82 9.70 12.71
C GLN A 146 -4.99 10.70 12.85
N THR A 147 -6.15 10.25 13.35
CA THR A 147 -7.27 11.15 13.68
C THR A 147 -6.93 12.07 14.85
N THR A 148 -6.20 11.57 15.85
CA THR A 148 -5.72 12.39 16.97
C THR A 148 -4.72 13.44 16.48
N ALA A 149 -3.83 13.07 15.57
CA ALA A 149 -2.87 13.99 14.96
C ALA A 149 -3.56 15.07 14.10
N LEU A 150 -4.69 14.75 13.45
CA LEU A 150 -5.52 15.74 12.75
C LEU A 150 -6.10 16.80 13.70
N LEU A 151 -6.40 16.43 14.95
CA LEU A 151 -6.96 17.28 15.99
C LEU A 151 -5.90 18.06 16.80
N GLY A 152 -4.65 17.59 16.77
CA GLY A 152 -3.57 18.13 17.57
C GLY A 152 -3.04 19.47 17.05
N ALA A 153 -2.34 20.20 17.93
CA ALA A 153 -1.64 21.44 17.58
C ALA A 153 -0.41 21.21 16.67
N SER A 154 0.05 19.95 16.57
CA SER A 154 1.20 19.54 15.78
C SER A 154 0.80 18.40 14.82
N PRO A 155 0.40 18.71 13.57
CA PRO A 155 0.10 17.67 12.58
C PRO A 155 1.34 16.81 12.28
N PRO A 156 1.16 15.56 11.82
CA PRO A 156 2.28 14.70 11.49
C PRO A 156 3.05 15.31 10.33
N ARG A 157 4.39 15.15 10.32
CA ARG A 157 5.21 15.61 9.20
C ARG A 157 4.88 14.77 7.97
N ILE A 158 4.37 15.41 6.92
CA ILE A 158 4.14 14.75 5.64
C ILE A 158 5.29 15.12 4.69
N GLY A 159 6.43 14.44 4.88
CA GLY A 159 7.62 14.62 4.05
C GLY A 159 7.63 13.74 2.79
N PHE A 160 6.83 12.68 2.77
CA PHE A 160 6.76 11.74 1.66
C PHE A 160 5.37 11.09 1.56
N ILE A 161 4.69 11.28 0.43
CA ILE A 161 3.42 10.60 0.08
C ILE A 161 3.56 9.73 -1.19
N GLY A 162 4.77 9.57 -1.71
CA GLY A 162 5.09 8.97 -3.01
C GLY A 162 6.20 9.75 -3.70
N TRP A 163 6.78 9.21 -4.77
CA TRP A 163 7.75 9.97 -5.58
C TRP A 163 7.01 10.76 -6.66
N ASP A 164 7.00 12.08 -6.55
CA ASP A 164 6.48 13.00 -7.56
C ASP A 164 7.24 14.33 -7.56
N ASP A 165 8.27 14.39 -8.41
CA ASP A 165 9.14 15.57 -8.55
C ASP A 165 8.36 16.82 -8.98
N ARG A 166 7.20 16.66 -9.61
CA ARG A 166 6.39 17.79 -10.12
C ARG A 166 5.79 18.63 -9.01
N VAL A 167 5.52 18.01 -7.86
CA VAL A 167 4.91 18.65 -6.69
C VAL A 167 5.93 18.83 -5.55
N GLY A 168 7.23 18.63 -5.85
CA GLY A 168 8.28 18.69 -4.85
C GLY A 168 8.11 17.61 -3.77
N ASN A 169 7.80 16.39 -4.18
CA ASN A 169 7.62 15.27 -3.27
C ASN A 169 8.58 14.14 -3.69
N GLY A 170 9.55 13.79 -2.84
CA GLY A 170 10.62 12.87 -3.24
C GLY A 170 11.76 12.80 -2.24
N GLY A 171 12.74 11.93 -2.52
CA GLY A 171 13.90 11.66 -1.66
C GLY A 171 14.70 12.91 -1.32
N ASP A 172 14.84 13.83 -2.28
CA ASP A 172 15.62 15.06 -2.12
C ASP A 172 14.93 16.09 -1.19
N ASN A 173 13.65 15.90 -0.91
CA ASN A 173 12.87 16.69 0.04
C ASN A 173 12.65 15.97 1.38
N LEU A 174 13.24 14.77 1.58
CA LEU A 174 13.28 14.07 2.88
C LEU A 174 14.07 14.92 3.87
N GLY A 175 13.38 15.81 4.59
CA GLY A 175 13.96 16.73 5.56
C GLY A 175 13.65 18.22 5.31
N ILE A 176 13.14 18.59 4.13
CA ILE A 176 12.79 19.98 3.80
C ILE A 176 11.41 20.39 4.38
N GLY A 177 10.61 19.41 4.79
CA GLY A 177 9.43 19.63 5.60
C GLY A 177 8.12 19.60 4.83
N ASP A 178 7.07 19.67 5.62
CA ASP A 178 5.67 19.44 5.31
C ASP A 178 5.14 20.33 4.17
N ASN A 179 4.90 19.76 2.99
CA ASN A 179 4.36 20.50 1.84
C ASN A 179 2.81 20.48 1.85
N ALA A 180 2.18 21.53 1.30
CA ALA A 180 0.73 21.69 1.39
C ALA A 180 -0.03 20.54 0.70
N GLU A 181 0.46 20.07 -0.43
CA GLU A 181 -0.14 18.97 -1.18
C GLU A 181 -0.09 17.64 -0.42
N GLY A 182 1.03 17.36 0.23
CA GLY A 182 1.25 16.26 1.17
C GLY A 182 0.18 16.23 2.25
N ARG A 183 -0.05 17.38 2.93
CA ARG A 183 -1.12 17.49 3.93
C ARG A 183 -2.50 17.24 3.36
N PHE A 184 -2.80 17.75 2.16
CA PHE A 184 -4.10 17.52 1.52
C PHE A 184 -4.31 16.04 1.18
N VAL A 185 -3.31 15.40 0.58
CA VAL A 185 -3.36 13.98 0.24
C VAL A 185 -3.45 13.13 1.50
N TRP A 186 -2.67 13.43 2.54
CA TRP A 186 -2.76 12.72 3.82
C TRP A 186 -4.16 12.82 4.45
N ARG A 187 -4.77 14.01 4.47
CA ARG A 187 -6.16 14.20 4.95
C ARG A 187 -7.16 13.39 4.12
N ALA A 188 -7.00 13.39 2.79
CA ALA A 188 -7.85 12.64 1.88
C ALA A 188 -7.70 11.12 2.08
N LEU A 189 -6.47 10.64 2.26
CA LEU A 189 -6.16 9.25 2.58
C LEU A 189 -6.75 8.84 3.92
N LEU A 190 -6.61 9.66 4.98
CA LEU A 190 -7.18 9.36 6.29
C LEU A 190 -8.70 9.23 6.23
N LEU A 191 -9.38 10.16 5.55
CA LEU A 191 -10.82 10.10 5.35
C LEU A 191 -11.22 8.86 4.54
N ARG A 192 -10.52 8.60 3.43
CA ARG A 192 -10.79 7.44 2.55
C ARG A 192 -10.60 6.14 3.31
N SER A 193 -9.42 5.91 3.91
CA SER A 193 -9.11 4.69 4.64
C SER A 193 -10.06 4.44 5.81
N THR A 194 -10.50 5.49 6.50
CA THR A 194 -11.53 5.36 7.56
C THR A 194 -12.88 4.93 7.01
N ALA A 195 -13.31 5.53 5.90
CA ALA A 195 -14.57 5.15 5.25
C ALA A 195 -14.50 3.73 4.66
N GLU A 196 -13.36 3.34 4.10
CA GLU A 196 -13.15 1.99 3.55
C GLU A 196 -13.14 0.92 4.64
N LEU A 197 -12.39 1.14 5.72
CA LEU A 197 -12.34 0.19 6.83
C LEU A 197 -13.71 0.05 7.51
N SER A 198 -14.47 1.15 7.62
CA SER A 198 -15.86 1.12 8.07
C SER A 198 -16.71 0.14 7.26
N ARG A 199 -16.68 0.25 5.92
CA ARG A 199 -17.46 -0.63 5.03
C ARG A 199 -16.98 -2.08 5.12
N ALA A 200 -15.66 -2.30 5.13
CA ALA A 200 -15.08 -3.63 5.23
C ALA A 200 -15.46 -4.33 6.54
N LEU A 201 -15.38 -3.63 7.68
CA LEU A 201 -15.82 -4.16 8.98
C LEU A 201 -17.30 -4.53 8.99
N THR A 202 -18.17 -3.65 8.49
CA THR A 202 -19.61 -3.96 8.39
C THR A 202 -19.85 -5.21 7.54
N HIS A 203 -19.16 -5.35 6.40
CA HIS A 203 -19.29 -6.52 5.53
C HIS A 203 -18.73 -7.80 6.16
N ALA A 204 -17.65 -7.68 6.94
CA ALA A 204 -17.05 -8.79 7.68
C ALA A 204 -17.84 -9.21 8.95
N GLY A 205 -19.01 -8.62 9.21
CA GLY A 205 -19.88 -8.95 10.35
C GLY A 205 -19.68 -8.09 11.60
N GLU A 206 -18.79 -7.10 11.56
CA GLU A 206 -18.46 -6.20 12.67
C GLU A 206 -19.21 -4.86 12.56
N ALA A 207 -20.54 -4.93 12.50
CA ALA A 207 -21.39 -3.77 12.21
C ALA A 207 -21.23 -2.61 13.20
N SER A 208 -21.05 -2.89 14.49
CA SER A 208 -20.87 -1.86 15.53
C SER A 208 -19.55 -1.09 15.35
N ARG A 209 -18.44 -1.80 15.11
CA ARG A 209 -17.13 -1.20 14.82
C ARG A 209 -17.16 -0.42 13.50
N GLY A 210 -17.78 -1.00 12.47
CA GLY A 210 -18.00 -0.33 11.19
C GLY A 210 -18.79 0.98 11.35
N GLN A 211 -19.86 0.99 12.15
CA GLN A 211 -20.65 2.19 12.42
C GLN A 211 -19.87 3.27 13.17
N ALA A 212 -19.01 2.89 14.13
CA ALA A 212 -18.16 3.84 14.84
C ALA A 212 -17.20 4.59 13.88
N LEU A 213 -16.54 3.86 12.97
CA LEU A 213 -15.68 4.46 11.95
C LEU A 213 -16.48 5.30 10.92
N SER A 214 -17.70 4.88 10.57
CA SER A 214 -18.57 5.65 9.68
C SER A 214 -18.89 7.03 10.26
N THR A 215 -19.23 7.07 11.56
CA THR A 215 -19.45 8.33 12.29
C THR A 215 -18.19 9.20 12.30
N ARG A 216 -17.02 8.60 12.56
CA ARG A 216 -15.73 9.29 12.53
C ARG A 216 -15.42 9.88 11.15
N ALA A 217 -15.62 9.12 10.07
CA ALA A 217 -15.41 9.60 8.69
C ALA A 217 -16.35 10.77 8.34
N ARG A 218 -17.62 10.71 8.76
CA ARG A 218 -18.57 11.80 8.56
C ARG A 218 -18.13 13.07 9.29
N TRP A 219 -17.70 12.94 10.54
CA TRP A 219 -17.17 14.05 11.32
C TRP A 219 -15.93 14.68 10.64
N MET A 220 -14.96 13.85 10.20
CA MET A 220 -13.78 14.34 9.48
C MET A 220 -14.15 15.09 8.20
N ARG A 221 -15.16 14.63 7.45
CA ARG A 221 -15.61 15.31 6.24
C ARG A 221 -16.10 16.73 6.51
N VAL A 222 -16.88 16.93 7.56
CA VAL A 222 -17.36 18.27 7.97
C VAL A 222 -16.17 19.14 8.37
N LYS A 223 -15.30 18.61 9.24
CA LYS A 223 -14.09 19.30 9.74
C LYS A 223 -13.19 19.77 8.59
N LEU A 224 -12.91 18.88 7.64
CA LEU A 224 -12.00 19.15 6.51
C LEU A 224 -12.57 20.15 5.49
N ARG A 225 -13.89 20.34 5.45
CA ARG A 225 -14.55 21.34 4.59
C ARG A 225 -14.62 22.72 5.24
N GLY A 226 -14.32 22.85 6.53
CA GLY A 226 -14.49 24.10 7.26
C GLY A 226 -15.95 24.46 7.49
N GLU A 227 -16.86 23.47 7.49
CA GLU A 227 -18.31 23.65 7.68
C GLU A 227 -18.69 23.62 9.19
N GLU A 228 -17.84 24.13 10.08
CA GLU A 228 -18.11 24.25 11.53
C GLU A 228 -18.80 25.57 11.91
#